data_AF-A0AAE0PY35-F1
#
_entry.id   AF-A0AAE0PY35-F1
#
_cell.length_a   1.000
_cell.length_b   1.000
_cell.length_c   1.000
_cell.angle_alpha   90.00
_cell.angle_beta   90.00
_cell.angle_gamma   90.00
#
_symmetry.space_group_name_H-M   'P 1'
#
loop_
_entity.id
_entity.type
_entity.pdbx_description
1 polymer ?
#
loop_
_entity_poly.entity_id
_entity_poly.type
_entity_poly.pdbx_seq_one_letter_code
_entity_poly.pdbx_strand_id
1 'polypeptide(L)'
;GLKPRIMGVAVRLALMTWALLGWSQSAESAPSLSVAVILGETRGVPERALRPAPGVGAPLDISVLAVQVNYTDPGSMLTHLCQLMARQRLHGLVYGDGTDQEAIAQMLDFVSSQTAMPILGVHGGAAMTMAEK
;
A
#
# COMPACT_ATOMS: atom_id res chain seq x y z
N GLY A 1 12.96 3.70 -62.07
CA GLY A 1 11.63 4.30 -61.85
C GLY A 1 10.64 3.20 -61.54
N LEU A 2 10.20 3.10 -60.29
CA LEU A 2 9.30 2.04 -59.82
C LEU A 2 7.85 2.38 -60.24
N LYS A 3 7.18 1.45 -60.93
CA LYS A 3 5.82 1.64 -61.48
C LYS A 3 4.82 2.05 -60.38
N PRO A 4 3.89 2.99 -60.64
CA PRO A 4 2.99 3.57 -59.63
C PRO A 4 2.07 2.55 -58.94
N ARG A 5 1.80 1.40 -59.56
CA ARG A 5 1.04 0.29 -58.95
C ARG A 5 1.79 -0.42 -57.82
N ILE A 6 3.11 -0.46 -57.87
CA ILE A 6 3.95 -1.18 -56.90
C ILE A 6 4.06 -0.36 -55.60
N MET A 7 4.09 0.98 -55.72
CA MET A 7 4.12 1.91 -54.60
C MET A 7 2.88 1.77 -53.70
N GLY A 8 1.69 1.61 -54.30
CA GLY A 8 0.44 1.47 -53.54
C GLY A 8 0.35 0.17 -52.75
N VAL A 9 0.94 -0.92 -53.25
CA VAL A 9 0.98 -2.21 -52.55
C VAL A 9 1.95 -2.15 -51.38
N ALA A 10 3.13 -1.55 -51.57
CA ALA A 10 4.12 -1.39 -50.51
C ALA A 10 3.58 -0.54 -49.34
N VAL A 11 2.86 0.55 -49.63
CA VAL A 11 2.23 1.38 -48.60
C VAL A 11 1.14 0.62 -47.84
N ARG A 12 0.30 -0.16 -48.54
CA ARG A 12 -0.74 -0.98 -47.90
C ARG A 12 -0.14 -2.09 -47.03
N LEU A 13 0.94 -2.73 -47.47
CA LEU A 13 1.63 -3.74 -46.68
C LEU A 13 2.24 -3.10 -45.43
N ALA A 14 2.87 -1.93 -45.58
CA ALA A 14 3.46 -1.18 -44.48
C ALA A 14 2.42 -0.78 -43.43
N LEU A 15 1.26 -0.26 -43.87
CA LEU A 15 0.13 0.07 -42.98
C LEU A 15 -0.43 -1.17 -42.28
N MET A 16 -0.54 -2.30 -42.98
CA MET A 16 -1.01 -3.56 -42.38
C MET A 16 -0.01 -4.12 -41.38
N THR A 17 1.29 -4.05 -41.66
CA THR A 17 2.32 -4.42 -40.69
C THR A 17 2.33 -3.49 -39.48
N TRP A 18 2.06 -2.19 -39.67
CA TRP A 18 1.92 -1.25 -38.57
C TRP A 18 0.64 -1.47 -37.75
N ALA A 19 -0.46 -1.91 -38.37
CA ALA A 19 -1.69 -2.26 -37.67
C ALA A 19 -1.61 -3.63 -36.96
N LEU A 20 -0.78 -4.55 -37.46
CA LEU A 20 -0.56 -5.86 -36.85
C LEU A 20 0.52 -5.84 -35.75
N LEU A 21 1.49 -4.90 -35.80
CA LEU A 21 2.46 -4.66 -34.70
C LEU A 21 2.03 -3.55 -33.74
N GLY A 22 1.21 -2.62 -34.22
CA GLY A 22 0.72 -1.49 -33.46
C GLY A 22 -0.56 -1.88 -32.75
N TRP A 23 -0.38 -2.44 -31.56
CA TRP A 23 -1.17 -2.23 -30.34
C TRP A 23 -0.87 -3.41 -29.41
N SER A 24 0.37 -3.47 -28.91
CA SER A 24 0.52 -3.95 -27.55
C SER A 24 -0.15 -2.89 -26.67
N GLN A 25 -1.44 -3.07 -26.39
CA GLN A 25 -2.05 -2.43 -25.22
C GLN A 25 -1.18 -2.92 -24.06
N SER A 26 -0.22 -2.10 -23.61
CA SER A 26 0.34 -2.29 -22.28
C SER A 26 -0.87 -2.25 -21.37
N ALA A 27 -1.31 -3.43 -20.90
CA ALA A 27 -2.28 -3.50 -19.84
C ALA A 27 -1.63 -2.78 -18.66
N GLU A 28 -1.97 -1.50 -18.48
CA GLU A 28 -1.51 -0.74 -17.33
C GLU A 28 -2.00 -1.51 -16.11
N SER A 29 -1.06 -2.13 -15.39
CA SER A 29 -1.40 -2.88 -14.19
C SER A 29 -2.09 -1.92 -13.24
N ALA A 30 -3.18 -2.37 -12.61
CA ALA A 30 -3.88 -1.61 -11.59
C ALA A 30 -2.87 -1.00 -10.59
N PRO A 31 -2.99 0.29 -10.24
CA PRO A 31 -2.15 0.87 -9.21
C PRO A 31 -2.33 0.09 -7.90
N SER A 32 -1.22 -0.27 -7.24
CA SER A 32 -1.27 -1.07 -6.02
C SER A 32 -1.29 -0.18 -4.77
N LEU A 33 -2.04 -0.61 -3.76
CA LEU A 33 -2.13 0.01 -2.45
C LEU A 33 -1.85 -1.06 -1.39
N SER A 34 -0.81 -0.87 -0.60
CA SER A 34 -0.40 -1.83 0.43
C SER A 34 -0.49 -1.19 1.81
N VAL A 35 -1.27 -1.78 2.70
CA VAL A 35 -1.49 -1.28 4.07
C VAL A 35 -1.10 -2.35 5.07
N ALA A 36 -0.28 -1.97 6.05
CA ALA A 36 -0.02 -2.86 7.19
C ALA A 36 -1.05 -2.63 8.29
N VAL A 37 -1.56 -3.70 8.88
CA VAL A 37 -2.38 -3.67 10.09
C VAL A 37 -1.57 -4.35 11.19
N ILE A 38 -1.16 -3.56 12.18
CA ILE A 38 -0.34 -4.03 13.30
C ILE A 38 -1.17 -4.04 14.57
N LEU A 39 -1.16 -5.18 15.24
CA LEU A 39 -1.93 -5.46 16.43
C LEU A 39 -0.99 -5.87 17.57
N GLY A 40 -0.89 -5.03 18.60
CA GLY A 40 -0.04 -5.25 19.78
C GLY A 40 -0.84 -5.62 21.02
N GLU A 41 -0.51 -6.68 21.75
CA GLU A 41 -1.25 -7.07 22.98
C GLU A 41 -2.78 -7.22 22.81
N THR A 42 -3.29 -7.32 21.58
CA THR A 42 -4.71 -7.55 21.30
C THR A 42 -4.96 -9.01 20.99
N ARG A 43 -6.23 -9.44 21.10
CA ARG A 43 -6.63 -10.77 20.61
C ARG A 43 -6.36 -10.85 19.11
N GLY A 44 -5.68 -11.93 18.69
CA GLY A 44 -5.34 -12.13 17.28
C GLY A 44 -6.58 -12.03 16.38
N VAL A 45 -6.53 -11.10 15.43
CA VAL A 45 -7.57 -10.96 14.39
C VAL A 45 -7.17 -11.82 13.21
N PRO A 46 -8.04 -12.74 12.74
CA PRO A 46 -7.69 -13.58 11.61
C PRO A 46 -7.58 -12.72 10.34
N GLU A 47 -6.56 -12.95 9.52
CA GLU A 47 -6.25 -12.16 8.31
C GLU A 47 -7.46 -12.00 7.37
N ARG A 48 -8.32 -13.03 7.28
CA ARG A 48 -9.57 -12.98 6.51
C ARG A 48 -10.52 -11.86 6.93
N ALA A 49 -10.50 -11.44 8.20
CA ALA A 49 -11.32 -10.36 8.71
C ALA A 49 -10.76 -8.97 8.37
N LEU A 50 -9.49 -8.90 7.97
CA LEU A 50 -8.81 -7.67 7.55
C LEU A 50 -8.81 -7.50 6.03
N ARG A 51 -9.34 -8.48 5.28
CA ARG A 51 -9.43 -8.40 3.83
C ARG A 51 -10.39 -7.29 3.42
N PRO A 52 -10.02 -6.44 2.45
CA PRO A 52 -10.94 -5.47 1.88
C PRO A 52 -12.22 -6.13 1.40
N ALA A 53 -13.36 -5.46 1.60
CA ALA A 53 -14.62 -5.94 1.07
C ALA A 53 -14.58 -5.99 -0.47
N PRO A 54 -15.27 -6.94 -1.11
CA PRO A 54 -15.32 -7.02 -2.57
C PRO A 54 -15.79 -5.70 -3.19
N GLY A 55 -15.03 -5.19 -4.17
CA GLY A 55 -15.35 -3.93 -4.86
C GLY A 55 -14.84 -2.66 -4.18
N VAL A 56 -14.30 -2.74 -2.95
CA VAL A 56 -13.54 -1.62 -2.36
C VAL A 56 -12.21 -1.51 -3.09
N GLY A 57 -11.93 -0.32 -3.61
CA GLY A 57 -10.64 -0.02 -4.23
C GLY A 57 -10.61 -0.08 -5.73
N ALA A 58 -11.54 -0.72 -6.45
CA ALA A 58 -11.50 -0.78 -7.92
C ALA A 58 -11.40 0.65 -8.52
N PRO A 59 -10.35 0.98 -9.30
CA PRO A 59 -9.44 0.10 -10.03
C PRO A 59 -8.09 -0.26 -9.37
N LEU A 60 -7.88 0.02 -8.07
CA LEU A 60 -6.69 -0.29 -7.27
C LEU A 60 -6.60 -1.78 -6.88
N ASP A 61 -5.37 -2.29 -6.85
CA ASP A 61 -5.02 -3.58 -6.25
C ASP A 61 -4.63 -3.39 -4.77
N ILE A 62 -5.51 -3.77 -3.85
CA ILE A 62 -5.31 -3.56 -2.40
C ILE A 62 -4.74 -4.81 -1.73
N SER A 63 -3.58 -4.66 -1.10
CA SER A 63 -2.95 -5.68 -0.25
C SER A 63 -2.94 -5.25 1.21
N VAL A 64 -3.29 -6.17 2.11
CA VAL A 64 -3.29 -5.93 3.56
C VAL A 64 -2.32 -6.91 4.21
N LEU A 65 -1.33 -6.37 4.92
CA LEU A 65 -0.35 -7.16 5.69
C LEU A 65 -0.72 -7.13 7.17
N ALA A 66 -1.23 -8.24 7.69
CA ALA A 66 -1.53 -8.39 9.11
C ALA A 66 -0.27 -8.78 9.91
N VAL A 67 0.07 -8.01 10.95
CA VAL A 67 1.23 -8.26 11.82
C VAL A 67 0.78 -8.26 13.28
N GLN A 68 1.07 -9.34 14.00
CA GLN A 68 0.88 -9.39 15.44
C GLN A 68 2.22 -9.12 16.13
N VAL A 69 2.22 -8.23 17.12
CA VAL A 69 3.40 -7.91 17.93
C VAL A 69 3.10 -8.09 19.42
N ASN A 70 4.13 -8.42 20.19
CA ASN A 70 4.07 -8.56 21.65
C ASN A 70 4.96 -7.52 22.35
N TYR A 71 5.24 -6.40 21.67
CA TYR A 71 6.05 -5.32 22.20
C TYR A 71 5.16 -4.11 22.40
N THR A 72 5.27 -3.49 23.57
CA THR A 72 4.53 -2.28 23.94
C THR A 72 5.44 -1.12 24.31
N ASP A 73 6.76 -1.35 24.38
CA ASP A 73 7.71 -0.28 24.62
C ASP A 73 7.92 0.54 23.33
N PRO A 74 7.80 1.88 23.38
CA PRO A 74 7.88 2.71 22.17
C PRO A 74 9.18 2.55 21.37
N GLY A 75 10.30 2.24 22.02
CA GLY A 75 11.59 2.08 21.37
C GLY A 75 11.69 0.82 20.50
N SER A 76 11.27 -0.32 21.03
CA SER A 76 11.22 -1.58 20.26
C SER A 76 10.17 -1.51 19.16
N MET A 77 9.01 -0.89 19.43
CA MET A 77 7.97 -0.67 18.44
C MET A 77 8.45 0.22 17.28
N LEU A 78 9.14 1.32 17.57
CA LEU A 78 9.75 2.18 16.55
C LEU A 78 10.73 1.39 15.69
N THR A 79 11.62 0.62 16.31
CA THR A 79 12.59 -0.21 15.60
C THR A 79 11.88 -1.22 14.69
N HIS A 80 10.82 -1.86 15.18
CA HIS A 80 10.04 -2.82 14.42
C HIS A 80 9.33 -2.17 13.21
N LEU A 81 8.71 -1.00 13.42
CA LEU A 81 8.08 -0.23 12.34
C LEU A 81 9.09 0.14 11.27
N CYS A 82 10.25 0.68 11.64
CA CYS A 82 11.31 1.02 10.71
C CYS A 82 11.78 -0.21 9.90
N GLN A 83 11.95 -1.36 10.55
CA GLN A 83 12.32 -2.60 9.87
C GLN A 83 11.24 -3.08 8.90
N LEU A 84 9.97 -2.99 9.30
CA LEU A 84 8.85 -3.38 8.45
C LEU A 84 8.77 -2.49 7.21
N MET A 85 8.84 -1.17 7.39
CA MET A 85 8.82 -0.18 6.31
C MET A 85 10.02 -0.30 5.37
N ALA A 86 11.19 -0.69 5.88
CA ALA A 86 12.37 -0.93 5.06
C ALA A 86 12.24 -2.18 4.17
N ARG A 87 11.45 -3.17 4.60
CA ARG A 87 11.29 -4.46 3.90
C ARG A 87 10.07 -4.50 2.99
N GLN A 88 9.03 -3.72 3.32
CA GLN A 88 7.74 -3.74 2.65
C GLN A 88 7.45 -2.36 2.07
N ARG A 89 6.99 -2.30 0.82
CA ARG A 89 6.46 -1.06 0.24
C ARG A 89 5.06 -0.80 0.79
N LEU A 90 5.01 -0.22 1.98
CA LEU A 90 3.77 0.20 2.61
C LEU A 90 3.40 1.61 2.16
N HIS A 91 2.11 1.82 1.93
CA HIS A 91 1.52 3.10 1.58
C HIS A 91 0.74 3.69 2.77
N GLY A 92 0.43 2.86 3.76
CA GLY A 92 -0.22 3.28 4.99
C GLY A 92 -0.09 2.21 6.07
N LEU A 93 -0.37 2.63 7.29
CA LEU A 93 -0.28 1.79 8.48
C LEU A 93 -1.53 1.98 9.35
N VAL A 94 -2.09 0.89 9.84
CA VAL A 94 -3.11 0.88 10.88
C VAL A 94 -2.49 0.23 12.09
N TYR A 95 -2.60 0.86 13.24
CA TYR A 95 -2.03 0.36 14.49
C TYR A 95 -3.11 0.32 15.58
N GLY A 96 -3.17 -0.79 16.32
CA GLY A 96 -3.97 -0.90 17.51
C GLY A 96 -3.23 -1.71 18.57
N ASP A 97 -3.31 -1.26 19.82
CA ASP A 97 -2.76 -1.98 20.95
C ASP A 97 -3.75 -2.21 22.07
N GLY A 98 -3.45 -3.17 22.95
CA GLY A 98 -4.21 -3.44 24.17
C GLY A 98 -3.73 -2.64 25.39
N THR A 99 -2.96 -1.57 25.22
CA THR A 99 -2.40 -0.77 26.31
C THR A 99 -3.14 0.56 26.47
N ASP A 100 -2.88 1.27 27.57
CA ASP A 100 -3.35 2.65 27.80
C ASP A 100 -2.17 3.65 27.79
N GLN A 101 -1.13 3.38 26.99
CA GLN A 101 0.07 4.21 26.94
C GLN A 101 0.01 5.24 25.80
N GLU A 102 -0.22 6.51 26.16
CA GLU A 102 -0.21 7.67 25.24
C GLU A 102 1.12 7.82 24.46
N ALA A 103 2.22 7.31 25.03
CA ALA A 103 3.54 7.34 24.39
C ALA A 103 3.56 6.58 23.04
N ILE A 104 2.68 5.61 22.84
CA ILE A 104 2.53 4.90 21.57
C ILE A 104 1.97 5.85 20.50
N ALA A 105 0.89 6.58 20.79
CA ALA A 105 0.32 7.55 19.84
C ALA A 105 1.34 8.62 19.44
N GLN A 106 2.07 9.19 20.40
CA GLN A 106 3.11 10.19 20.11
C GLN A 106 4.25 9.63 19.24
N MET A 107 4.66 8.39 19.49
CA MET A 107 5.66 7.72 18.66
C MET A 107 5.14 7.49 17.24
N LEU A 108 3.87 7.08 17.08
CA LEU A 108 3.24 6.95 15.77
C LEU A 108 3.14 8.30 15.04
N ASP A 109 2.81 9.38 15.75
CA ASP A 109 2.81 10.74 15.20
C ASP A 109 4.20 11.15 14.72
N PHE A 110 5.24 10.87 15.51
CA PHE A 110 6.61 11.10 15.11
C PHE A 110 6.97 10.32 13.83
N VAL A 111 6.66 9.03 13.75
CA VAL A 111 6.94 8.22 12.55
C VAL A 111 6.17 8.77 11.34
N SER A 112 4.90 9.11 11.51
CA SER A 112 4.05 9.71 10.48
C SER A 112 4.69 11.01 9.96
N SER A 113 5.13 11.91 10.86
CA SER A 113 5.76 13.17 10.48
C SER A 113 7.12 12.99 9.80
N GLN A 114 7.89 11.97 10.18
CA GLN A 114 9.20 11.70 9.56
C GLN A 114 9.11 11.02 8.20
N THR A 115 8.03 10.27 7.95
CA THR A 115 7.92 9.41 6.76
C THR A 115 6.90 9.91 5.75
N ALA A 116 6.04 10.86 6.15
CA ALA A 116 4.84 11.27 5.43
C ALA A 116 3.89 10.09 5.11
N MET A 117 4.06 8.95 5.80
CA MET A 117 3.19 7.79 5.64
C MET A 117 1.96 7.99 6.54
N PRO A 118 0.74 7.83 6.02
CA PRO A 118 -0.47 7.90 6.83
C PRO A 118 -0.51 6.74 7.83
N ILE A 119 -0.62 7.08 9.11
CA ILE A 119 -0.74 6.12 10.22
C ILE A 119 -2.07 6.37 10.93
N LEU A 120 -2.87 5.33 11.13
CA LEU A 120 -4.15 5.38 11.82
C LEU A 120 -4.12 4.53 13.10
N GLY A 121 -4.18 5.18 14.26
CA GLY A 121 -4.41 4.54 15.55
C GLY A 121 -5.89 4.19 15.73
N VAL A 122 -6.22 2.93 16.03
CA VAL A 122 -7.63 2.47 16.11
C VAL A 122 -8.05 1.91 17.46
N HIS A 123 -7.11 1.54 18.33
CA HIS A 123 -7.40 0.97 19.66
C HIS A 123 -6.25 1.20 20.65
N GLY A 124 -6.57 1.24 21.95
CA GLY A 124 -5.62 1.38 23.04
C GLY A 124 -4.87 2.71 23.05
N GLY A 125 -3.61 2.66 23.46
CA GLY A 125 -2.70 3.79 23.58
C GLY A 125 -2.50 4.51 22.26
N ALA A 126 -2.50 3.78 21.14
CA ALA A 126 -2.40 4.34 19.80
C ALA A 126 -3.59 5.21 19.37
N ALA A 127 -4.77 5.02 19.97
CA ALA A 127 -5.96 5.83 19.67
C ALA A 127 -6.13 7.03 20.61
N MET A 128 -5.24 7.19 21.59
CA MET A 128 -5.31 8.30 22.53
C MET A 128 -4.86 9.59 21.85
N THR A 129 -5.63 10.66 22.05
CA THR A 129 -5.26 12.01 21.60
C THR A 129 -4.67 12.77 22.77
N MET A 130 -3.50 13.36 22.59
CA MET A 130 -2.94 14.31 23.55
C MET A 130 -3.85 15.54 23.63
N ALA A 131 -4.47 15.77 24.79
CA ALA A 131 -5.03 17.07 25.11
C ALA A 131 -3.91 17.95 25.67
N GLU A 132 -3.62 19.06 24.98
CA GLU A 132 -2.72 20.10 25.50
C GLU A 132 -3.22 20.55 26.88
N LYS A 133 -2.31 20.62 27.88
CA LYS A 133 -2.62 21.10 29.23
C LYS A 133 -2.25 22.57 29.38
#